data_AF-A0A499VJ67-F1
#
_entry.id   AF-A0A499VJ67-F1
#
_cell.length_a   1.000
_cell.length_b   1.000
_cell.length_c   1.000
_cell.angle_alpha   90.00
_cell.angle_beta   90.00
_cell.angle_gamma   90.00
#
_symmetry.space_group_name_H-M   'P 1'
#
loop_
_entity.id
_entity.type
_entity.pdbx_description
1 polymer ?
#
loop_
_entity_poly.entity_id
_entity_poly.type
_entity_poly.pdbx_seq_one_letter_code
_entity_poly.pdbx_strand_id
1 'polypeptide(L)'
;MTGQNPAPDEIVIDTGNPHPARMYDWFLGGKDNYPVDEEMGRQLLALDPRVPVMAKVNRAFMHRATRWLAMNGVRQFLDIGTGIPTEPNLHQIAQQVAPESRVVYCDNDPIVLAHAAALLRSTPEGVTEYVQADVRDPDTIVEQAGKVLDFSKPVALSLVALLHFVSDEDGAYELVDRLLAEVPSGSYLMLSHATADFTPKKSEEAGSCTRPAV
;
A
#
# COMPACT_ATOMS: atom_id res chain seq x y z
N MET A 1 2.65 31.00 34.04
CA MET A 1 2.88 29.55 34.14
C MET A 1 2.44 28.94 32.83
N THR A 2 3.39 28.28 32.21
CA THR A 2 3.45 27.77 30.83
C THR A 2 2.62 26.52 30.64
N GLY A 3 1.98 26.43 29.48
CA GLY A 3 1.31 25.23 28.97
C GLY A 3 1.08 25.39 27.48
N GLN A 4 2.14 25.69 26.72
CA GLN A 4 2.13 25.49 25.28
C GLN A 4 2.10 23.98 25.06
N ASN A 5 0.93 23.46 24.70
CA ASN A 5 0.86 22.19 23.99
C ASN A 5 1.60 22.42 22.66
N PRO A 6 2.61 21.63 22.29
CA PRO A 6 3.14 21.70 20.94
C PRO A 6 2.01 21.33 19.96
N ALA A 7 1.83 22.13 18.92
CA ALA A 7 0.98 21.77 17.79
C ALA A 7 1.50 20.44 17.21
N PRO A 8 0.62 19.53 16.74
CA PRO A 8 1.09 18.33 16.05
C PRO A 8 1.98 18.78 14.89
N ASP A 9 3.18 18.20 14.80
CA ASP A 9 4.14 18.50 13.75
C ASP A 9 3.43 18.54 12.39
N GLU A 10 3.56 19.66 11.68
CA GLU A 10 2.90 19.86 10.39
C GLU A 10 3.38 18.76 9.44
N ILE A 11 2.44 17.95 8.94
CA ILE A 11 2.75 16.86 8.02
C ILE A 11 3.31 17.49 6.74
N VAL A 12 4.63 17.44 6.56
CA VAL A 12 5.30 18.00 5.38
C VAL A 12 5.32 16.96 4.26
N ILE A 13 4.68 17.27 3.14
CA ILE A 13 4.76 16.48 1.91
C ILE A 13 6.00 16.93 1.13
N ASP A 14 6.98 16.03 0.98
CA ASP A 14 8.16 16.30 0.14
C ASP A 14 7.76 16.26 -1.34
N THR A 15 7.73 17.43 -1.98
CA THR A 15 7.41 17.59 -3.42
C THR A 15 8.66 17.69 -4.31
N GLY A 16 9.86 17.57 -3.72
CA GLY A 16 11.13 17.63 -4.41
C GLY A 16 11.65 16.28 -4.92
N ASN A 17 11.20 15.17 -4.33
CA ASN A 17 11.59 13.82 -4.73
C ASN A 17 10.39 12.99 -5.22
N PRO A 18 10.57 12.14 -6.26
CA PRO A 18 9.51 11.28 -6.74
C PRO A 18 9.17 10.20 -5.71
N HIS A 19 7.88 9.91 -5.53
CA HIS A 19 7.39 8.88 -4.62
C HIS A 19 6.66 7.76 -5.38
N PRO A 20 6.88 6.47 -5.03
CA PRO A 20 6.24 5.34 -5.71
C PRO A 20 4.72 5.42 -5.78
N ALA A 21 4.04 5.80 -4.69
CA ALA A 21 2.59 5.92 -4.64
C ALA A 21 2.05 6.93 -5.67
N ARG A 22 2.74 8.08 -5.81
CA ARG A 22 2.38 9.19 -6.70
C ARG A 22 2.64 8.86 -8.16
N MET A 23 3.77 8.22 -8.46
CA MET A 23 4.03 7.67 -9.78
C MET A 23 2.99 6.62 -10.18
N TYR A 24 2.61 5.75 -9.24
CA TYR A 24 1.59 4.74 -9.47
C TYR A 24 0.22 5.36 -9.78
N ASP A 25 -0.19 6.38 -9.02
CA ASP A 25 -1.39 7.18 -9.30
C ASP A 25 -1.35 7.79 -10.70
N TRP A 26 -0.22 8.40 -11.08
CA TRP A 26 -0.04 8.96 -12.41
C TRP A 26 -0.15 7.90 -13.53
N PHE A 27 0.44 6.70 -13.35
CA PHE A 27 0.30 5.60 -14.31
C PHE A 27 -1.15 5.12 -14.48
N LEU A 28 -1.97 5.29 -13.44
CA LEU A 28 -3.40 5.00 -13.49
C LEU A 28 -4.23 6.15 -14.09
N GLY A 29 -3.62 7.30 -14.35
CA GLY A 29 -4.30 8.50 -14.83
C GLY A 29 -4.93 9.34 -13.72
N GLY A 30 -4.48 9.16 -12.47
CA GLY A 30 -4.81 10.01 -11.34
C GLY A 30 -4.09 11.36 -11.39
N LYS A 31 -4.35 12.18 -10.38
CA LYS A 31 -3.94 13.59 -10.31
C LYS A 31 -3.20 13.95 -9.04
N ASP A 32 -3.04 13.00 -8.12
CA ASP A 32 -2.49 13.24 -6.79
C ASP A 32 -0.97 12.99 -6.86
N ASN A 33 -0.31 13.75 -7.72
CA ASN A 33 1.11 13.65 -8.05
C ASN A 33 1.70 15.04 -8.33
N TYR A 34 3.01 15.16 -8.22
CA TYR A 34 3.76 16.39 -8.46
C TYR A 34 4.62 16.29 -9.72
N PRO A 35 5.13 17.42 -10.27
CA PRO A 35 5.94 17.40 -11.48
C PRO A 35 7.15 16.46 -11.45
N VAL A 36 7.76 16.25 -10.28
CA VAL A 36 8.89 15.31 -10.09
C VAL A 36 8.46 13.85 -10.27
N ASP A 37 7.25 13.50 -9.84
CA ASP A 37 6.65 12.17 -10.03
C ASP A 37 6.32 11.94 -11.51
N GLU A 38 5.74 12.95 -12.17
CA GLU A 38 5.42 12.86 -13.60
C GLU A 38 6.68 12.70 -14.46
N GLU A 39 7.75 13.44 -14.14
CA GLU A 39 9.00 13.38 -14.87
C GLU A 39 9.65 11.99 -14.76
N MET A 40 9.75 11.45 -13.54
CA MET A 40 10.23 10.07 -13.34
C MET A 40 9.28 9.05 -14.01
N GLY A 41 7.97 9.26 -13.92
CA GLY A 41 6.97 8.44 -14.60
C GLY A 41 7.14 8.41 -16.12
N ARG A 42 7.46 9.56 -16.75
CA ARG A 42 7.75 9.65 -18.18
C ARG A 42 9.04 8.90 -18.55
N GLN A 43 10.07 8.97 -17.71
CA GLN A 43 11.31 8.22 -17.92
C GLN A 43 11.05 6.71 -17.90
N LEU A 44 10.30 6.22 -16.91
CA LEU A 44 9.89 4.81 -16.84
C LEU A 44 9.02 4.39 -18.01
N LEU A 45 8.09 5.24 -18.45
CA LEU A 45 7.25 4.98 -19.61
C LEU A 45 8.05 4.90 -20.92
N ALA A 46 9.12 5.70 -21.05
CA ALA A 46 10.03 5.65 -22.19
C ALA A 46 10.84 4.35 -22.21
N LEU A 47 11.24 3.83 -21.04
CA LEU A 47 11.93 2.53 -20.90
C LEU A 47 10.99 1.35 -21.19
N ASP A 48 9.79 1.38 -20.61
CA ASP A 48 8.77 0.37 -20.82
C ASP A 48 7.37 0.96 -21.01
N PRO A 49 6.89 1.04 -22.28
CA PRO A 49 5.55 1.52 -22.61
C PRO A 49 4.40 0.72 -21.97
N ARG A 50 4.69 -0.45 -21.39
CA ARG A 50 3.70 -1.31 -20.73
C ARG A 50 3.38 -0.89 -19.30
N VAL A 51 4.16 -0.01 -18.67
CA VAL A 51 3.99 0.38 -17.25
C VAL A 51 2.54 0.76 -16.89
N PRO A 52 1.80 1.59 -17.67
CA PRO A 52 0.41 1.91 -17.35
C PRO A 52 -0.52 0.68 -17.40
N VAL A 53 -0.26 -0.26 -18.32
CA VAL A 53 -1.03 -1.51 -18.41
C VAL A 53 -0.70 -2.40 -17.22
N MET A 54 0.58 -2.50 -16.82
CA MET A 54 1.01 -3.25 -15.65
C MET A 54 0.35 -2.73 -14.37
N ALA A 55 0.30 -1.41 -14.17
CA ALA A 55 -0.39 -0.79 -13.04
C ALA A 55 -1.90 -1.13 -13.01
N LYS A 56 -2.57 -1.08 -14.17
CA LYS A 56 -3.99 -1.47 -14.29
C LYS A 56 -4.23 -2.95 -14.00
N VAL A 57 -3.38 -3.83 -14.51
CA VAL A 57 -3.47 -5.28 -14.28
C VAL A 57 -3.22 -5.62 -12.80
N ASN A 58 -2.27 -4.94 -12.15
CA ASN A 58 -2.01 -5.10 -10.73
C ASN A 58 -3.20 -4.62 -9.86
N ARG A 59 -3.82 -3.47 -10.19
CA ARG A 59 -5.07 -3.05 -9.51
C ARG A 59 -6.20 -4.05 -9.72
N ALA A 60 -6.36 -4.57 -10.94
CA ALA A 60 -7.34 -5.60 -11.22
C ALA A 60 -7.06 -6.91 -10.44
N PHE A 61 -5.80 -7.26 -10.18
CA PHE A 61 -5.43 -8.37 -9.30
C PHE A 61 -5.91 -8.14 -7.87
N MET A 62 -5.59 -6.98 -7.27
CA MET A 62 -6.09 -6.60 -5.94
C MET A 62 -7.61 -6.73 -5.87
N HIS A 63 -8.34 -6.22 -6.87
CA HIS A 63 -9.80 -6.31 -6.87
C HIS A 63 -10.32 -7.75 -6.85
N ARG A 64 -9.74 -8.64 -7.67
CA ARG A 64 -10.15 -10.04 -7.76
C ARG A 64 -9.79 -10.81 -6.49
N ALA A 65 -8.58 -10.62 -5.98
CA ALA A 65 -8.09 -11.31 -4.80
C ALA A 65 -8.85 -10.87 -3.54
N THR A 66 -9.05 -9.57 -3.31
CA THR A 66 -9.87 -9.05 -2.20
C THR A 66 -11.29 -9.61 -2.24
N ARG A 67 -11.94 -9.59 -3.40
CA ARG A 67 -13.29 -10.15 -3.57
C ARG A 67 -13.33 -11.64 -3.24
N TRP A 68 -12.34 -12.39 -3.75
CA TRP A 68 -12.24 -13.82 -3.48
C TRP A 68 -12.04 -14.09 -1.98
N LEU A 69 -11.16 -13.37 -1.31
CA LEU A 69 -10.90 -13.50 0.13
C LEU A 69 -12.15 -13.20 0.95
N ALA A 70 -12.87 -12.11 0.65
CA ALA A 70 -14.11 -11.76 1.33
C ALA A 70 -15.20 -12.83 1.14
N MET A 71 -15.33 -13.36 -0.08
CA MET A 71 -16.26 -14.46 -0.38
C MET A 71 -15.89 -15.76 0.34
N ASN A 72 -14.60 -15.98 0.65
CA ASN A 72 -14.09 -17.13 1.38
C ASN A 72 -14.02 -16.91 2.91
N GLY A 73 -14.77 -15.93 3.43
CA GLY A 73 -14.97 -15.79 4.87
C GLY A 73 -13.97 -14.87 5.58
N VAL A 74 -12.99 -14.29 4.88
CA VAL A 74 -12.12 -13.27 5.49
C VAL A 74 -12.93 -12.00 5.78
N ARG A 75 -12.73 -11.41 6.96
CA ARG A 75 -13.41 -10.18 7.42
C ARG A 75 -12.45 -9.09 7.88
N GLN A 76 -11.15 -9.35 7.84
CA GLN A 76 -10.11 -8.47 8.35
C GLN A 76 -9.01 -8.37 7.32
N PHE A 77 -8.65 -7.15 6.95
CA PHE A 77 -7.64 -6.87 5.94
C PHE A 77 -6.63 -5.88 6.52
N LEU A 78 -5.35 -6.22 6.40
CA LEU A 78 -4.23 -5.33 6.67
C LEU A 78 -3.51 -5.07 5.35
N ASP A 79 -3.61 -3.84 4.84
CA ASP A 79 -3.07 -3.45 3.53
C ASP A 79 -1.86 -2.53 3.71
N ILE A 80 -0.66 -3.07 3.51
CA ILE A 80 0.59 -2.35 3.70
C ILE A 80 1.14 -1.94 2.32
N GLY A 81 1.51 -0.67 2.18
CA GLY A 81 1.81 -0.06 0.88
C GLY A 81 0.54 0.25 0.10
N THR A 82 -0.47 0.81 0.79
CA THR A 82 -1.80 1.11 0.22
C THR A 82 -1.70 2.01 -1.02
N GLY A 83 -0.79 2.97 -1.00
CA GLY A 83 -0.68 4.02 -1.99
C GLY A 83 -1.88 4.97 -2.03
N ILE A 84 -1.94 5.82 -3.06
CA ILE A 84 -3.02 6.79 -3.21
C ILE A 84 -4.36 6.08 -3.47
N PRO A 85 -5.44 6.48 -2.78
CA PRO A 85 -6.76 5.89 -2.97
C PRO A 85 -7.22 5.96 -4.43
N THR A 86 -7.55 4.81 -5.02
CA THR A 86 -8.13 4.71 -6.37
C THR A 86 -9.34 3.81 -6.31
N GLU A 87 -10.52 4.34 -6.67
CA GLU A 87 -11.75 3.54 -6.61
C GLU A 87 -11.83 2.46 -7.70
N PRO A 88 -12.39 1.28 -7.37
CA PRO A 88 -12.82 0.86 -6.04
C PRO A 88 -11.64 0.49 -5.12
N ASN A 89 -11.61 1.06 -3.93
CA ASN A 89 -10.62 0.76 -2.90
C ASN A 89 -10.89 -0.62 -2.27
N LEU A 90 -9.88 -1.21 -1.64
CA LEU A 90 -9.95 -2.55 -1.02
C LEU A 90 -11.18 -2.71 -0.09
N HIS A 91 -11.43 -1.77 0.82
CA HIS A 91 -12.57 -1.80 1.74
C HIS A 91 -13.91 -1.76 1.00
N GLN A 92 -14.03 -0.97 -0.07
CA GLN A 92 -15.26 -0.92 -0.86
C GLN A 92 -15.57 -2.29 -1.47
N ILE A 93 -14.54 -3.03 -1.91
CA ILE A 93 -14.70 -4.38 -2.46
C ILE A 93 -15.05 -5.39 -1.37
N ALA A 94 -14.34 -5.35 -0.24
CA ALA A 94 -14.60 -6.25 0.88
C ALA A 94 -15.99 -6.04 1.48
N GLN A 95 -16.37 -4.79 1.72
CA GLN A 95 -17.65 -4.40 2.32
C GLN A 95 -18.85 -4.58 1.38
N GLN A 96 -18.64 -4.58 0.06
CA GLN A 96 -19.66 -5.02 -0.89
C GLN A 96 -20.04 -6.51 -0.71
N VAL A 97 -19.11 -7.34 -0.25
CA VAL A 97 -19.35 -8.77 -0.01
C VAL A 97 -19.81 -9.02 1.43
N ALA A 98 -19.19 -8.34 2.38
CA ALA A 98 -19.44 -8.48 3.81
C ALA A 98 -19.31 -7.10 4.49
N PRO A 99 -20.44 -6.36 4.67
CA PRO A 99 -20.45 -4.99 5.16
C PRO A 99 -19.71 -4.77 6.48
N GLU A 100 -19.60 -5.80 7.32
CA GLU A 100 -18.88 -5.79 8.59
C GLU A 100 -17.35 -5.87 8.49
N SER A 101 -16.82 -5.98 7.26
CA SER A 101 -15.38 -6.13 7.04
C SER A 101 -14.60 -4.92 7.57
N ARG A 102 -13.48 -5.24 8.24
CA ARG A 102 -12.55 -4.28 8.83
C ARG A 102 -11.29 -4.19 7.99
N VAL A 103 -10.86 -2.98 7.68
CA VAL A 103 -9.66 -2.74 6.87
C VAL A 103 -8.78 -1.71 7.55
N VAL A 104 -7.52 -2.08 7.79
CA VAL A 104 -6.48 -1.14 8.17
C VAL A 104 -5.56 -0.96 6.97
N TYR A 105 -5.44 0.27 6.53
CA TYR A 105 -4.51 0.70 5.48
C TYR A 105 -3.23 1.22 6.12
N CYS A 106 -2.10 1.01 5.46
CA CYS A 106 -0.81 1.50 5.90
C CYS A 106 0.04 1.96 4.72
N ASP A 107 0.60 3.16 4.83
CA ASP A 107 1.57 3.70 3.88
C ASP A 107 2.47 4.73 4.60
N ASN A 108 3.69 4.93 4.10
CA ASN A 108 4.63 5.89 4.69
C ASN A 108 4.54 7.27 4.05
N ASP A 109 4.00 7.40 2.82
CA ASP A 109 3.90 8.68 2.12
C ASP A 109 2.84 9.57 2.80
N PRO A 110 3.22 10.74 3.34
CA PRO A 110 2.29 11.62 4.03
C PRO A 110 1.12 12.11 3.16
N ILE A 111 1.26 12.13 1.83
CA ILE A 111 0.16 12.47 0.93
C ILE A 111 -0.99 11.47 1.06
N VAL A 112 -0.68 10.19 1.28
CA VAL A 112 -1.69 9.13 1.38
C VAL A 112 -2.56 9.37 2.60
N LEU A 113 -1.97 9.73 3.75
CA LEU A 113 -2.72 10.11 4.94
C LEU A 113 -3.67 11.30 4.69
N ALA A 114 -3.19 12.33 3.99
CA ALA A 114 -3.99 13.51 3.66
C ALA A 114 -5.22 13.17 2.80
N HIS A 115 -5.11 12.19 1.89
CA HIS A 115 -6.24 11.69 1.09
C HIS A 115 -7.07 10.63 1.83
N ALA A 116 -6.47 9.84 2.72
CA ALA A 116 -7.12 8.77 3.47
C ALA A 116 -8.30 9.30 4.29
N ALA A 117 -8.12 10.43 4.97
CA ALA A 117 -9.16 11.08 5.77
C ALA A 117 -10.42 11.45 4.96
N ALA A 118 -10.28 11.72 3.66
CA ALA A 118 -11.39 12.12 2.79
C ALA A 118 -12.08 10.93 2.09
N LEU A 119 -11.36 9.82 1.87
CA LEU A 119 -11.77 8.76 0.94
C LEU A 119 -12.01 7.40 1.58
N LEU A 120 -11.53 7.15 2.80
CA LEU A 120 -11.75 5.88 3.52
C LEU A 120 -13.08 5.87 4.27
N ARG A 121 -14.19 6.09 3.57
CA ARG A 121 -15.54 6.03 4.15
C ARG A 121 -16.05 4.59 4.20
N SER A 122 -16.02 4.00 5.39
CA SER A 122 -16.58 2.69 5.66
C SER A 122 -18.11 2.65 5.55
N THR A 123 -18.66 1.45 5.36
CA THR A 123 -20.03 1.10 5.75
C THR A 123 -20.27 1.33 7.26
N PRO A 124 -21.53 1.53 7.69
CA PRO A 124 -21.88 1.63 9.11
C PRO A 124 -21.52 0.41 9.96
N GLU A 125 -21.52 -0.78 9.37
CA GLU A 125 -21.21 -2.05 10.03
C GLU A 125 -19.70 -2.35 10.08
N GLY A 126 -18.93 -1.77 9.15
CA GLY A 126 -17.51 -2.02 8.97
C GLY A 126 -16.64 -1.00 9.70
N VAL A 127 -15.33 -1.15 9.52
CA VAL A 127 -14.34 -0.17 9.99
C VAL A 127 -13.27 0.02 8.94
N THR A 128 -12.89 1.26 8.70
CA THR A 128 -11.69 1.64 7.95
C THR A 128 -10.81 2.49 8.86
N GLU A 129 -9.53 2.17 8.89
CA GLU A 129 -8.53 2.95 9.62
C GLU A 129 -7.26 3.06 8.79
N TYR A 130 -6.44 4.08 9.08
CA TYR A 130 -5.19 4.32 8.40
C TYR A 130 -4.03 4.47 9.40
N VAL A 131 -2.91 3.83 9.10
CA VAL A 131 -1.67 3.90 9.87
C VAL A 131 -0.56 4.47 8.99
N GLN A 132 -0.02 5.64 9.35
CA GLN A 132 1.18 6.14 8.69
C GLN A 132 2.41 5.46 9.30
N ALA A 133 3.02 4.53 8.58
CA ALA A 133 4.23 3.82 9.02
C ALA A 133 5.03 3.28 7.83
N ASP A 134 6.33 3.13 8.01
CA ASP A 134 7.21 2.43 7.06
C ASP A 134 7.02 0.92 7.20
N VAL A 135 6.94 0.20 6.09
CA VAL A 135 6.85 -1.26 6.09
C VAL A 135 8.01 -1.91 6.87
N ARG A 136 9.18 -1.27 6.89
CA ARG A 136 10.37 -1.72 7.64
C ARG A 136 10.21 -1.64 9.16
N ASP A 137 9.12 -1.06 9.66
CA ASP A 137 8.73 -1.08 11.08
C ASP A 137 7.43 -1.89 11.29
N PRO A 138 7.49 -3.24 11.12
CA PRO A 138 6.33 -4.10 11.23
C PRO A 138 5.70 -4.11 12.63
N ASP A 139 6.50 -3.86 13.67
CA ASP A 139 6.01 -3.85 15.06
C ASP A 139 5.04 -2.68 15.27
N THR A 140 5.39 -1.47 14.82
CA THR A 140 4.50 -0.32 14.87
C THR A 140 3.23 -0.57 14.05
N ILE A 141 3.36 -1.13 12.84
CA ILE A 141 2.20 -1.43 11.98
C ILE A 141 1.22 -2.36 12.69
N VAL A 142 1.72 -3.46 13.25
CA VAL A 142 0.91 -4.48 13.93
C VAL A 142 0.27 -3.93 15.20
N GLU A 143 1.02 -3.17 16.01
CA GLU A 143 0.50 -2.52 17.21
C GLU A 143 -0.68 -1.58 16.88
N GLN A 144 -0.50 -0.70 15.89
CA GLN A 144 -1.56 0.24 15.52
C GLN A 144 -2.74 -0.46 14.87
N ALA A 145 -2.50 -1.41 13.96
CA ALA A 145 -3.53 -2.20 13.32
C ALA A 145 -4.34 -3.02 14.34
N GLY A 146 -3.72 -3.51 15.41
CA GLY A 146 -4.36 -4.29 16.49
C GLY A 146 -5.40 -3.51 17.30
N LYS A 147 -5.45 -2.18 17.15
CA LYS A 147 -6.52 -1.35 17.73
C LYS A 147 -7.87 -1.55 17.02
N VAL A 148 -7.85 -2.05 15.79
CA VAL A 148 -9.03 -2.27 14.93
C VAL A 148 -9.20 -3.74 14.57
N LEU A 149 -8.10 -4.41 14.22
CA LEU A 149 -8.07 -5.81 13.83
C LEU A 149 -7.90 -6.71 15.05
N ASP A 150 -8.59 -7.83 15.04
CA ASP A 150 -8.50 -8.92 16.00
C ASP A 150 -7.54 -9.99 15.44
N PHE A 151 -6.27 -9.91 15.81
CA PHE A 151 -5.23 -10.89 15.42
C PHE A 151 -5.40 -12.29 16.04
N SER A 152 -6.45 -12.53 16.82
CA SER A 152 -6.85 -13.91 17.19
C SER A 152 -7.70 -14.60 16.10
N LYS A 153 -8.14 -13.85 15.09
CA LYS A 153 -8.95 -14.34 13.96
C LYS A 153 -8.21 -14.14 12.63
N PRO A 154 -8.55 -14.91 11.58
CA PRO A 154 -7.92 -14.77 10.27
C PRO A 154 -7.88 -13.34 9.73
N VAL A 155 -6.72 -12.95 9.20
CA VAL A 155 -6.46 -11.67 8.53
C VAL A 155 -5.93 -11.93 7.12
N ALA A 156 -6.38 -11.15 6.14
CA ALA A 156 -5.69 -11.06 4.86
C ALA A 156 -4.64 -9.95 4.93
N LEU A 157 -3.37 -10.34 4.95
CA LEU A 157 -2.23 -9.44 4.81
C LEU A 157 -2.00 -9.15 3.32
N SER A 158 -1.95 -7.88 2.95
CA SER A 158 -1.73 -7.42 1.58
C SER A 158 -0.40 -6.70 1.46
N LEU A 159 0.46 -7.19 0.56
CA LEU A 159 1.74 -6.63 0.15
C LEU A 159 1.72 -6.46 -1.38
N VAL A 160 0.76 -5.68 -1.87
CA VAL A 160 0.50 -5.52 -3.30
C VAL A 160 1.33 -4.36 -3.85
N ALA A 161 2.20 -4.67 -4.81
CA ALA A 161 3.11 -3.73 -5.45
C ALA A 161 4.00 -2.94 -4.48
N LEU A 162 4.51 -3.62 -3.43
CA LEU A 162 5.35 -3.03 -2.39
C LEU A 162 6.76 -3.62 -2.35
N LEU A 163 6.88 -4.94 -2.23
CA LEU A 163 8.16 -5.58 -1.87
C LEU A 163 9.31 -5.35 -2.87
N HIS A 164 9.02 -4.97 -4.10
CA HIS A 164 10.07 -4.59 -5.07
C HIS A 164 10.77 -3.26 -4.76
N PHE A 165 10.37 -2.57 -3.67
CA PHE A 165 11.06 -1.42 -3.09
C PHE A 165 11.87 -1.77 -1.83
N VAL A 166 11.85 -3.03 -1.39
CA VAL A 166 12.64 -3.53 -0.26
C VAL A 166 13.66 -4.52 -0.82
N SER A 167 14.95 -4.20 -0.70
CA SER A 167 16.00 -5.09 -1.20
C SER A 167 16.18 -6.32 -0.31
N ASP A 168 16.83 -7.36 -0.84
CA ASP A 168 17.21 -8.53 -0.05
C ASP A 168 18.16 -8.11 1.10
N GLU A 169 19.05 -7.15 0.85
CA GLU A 169 19.96 -6.59 1.84
C GLU A 169 19.24 -5.79 2.95
N ASP A 170 18.08 -5.21 2.63
CA ASP A 170 17.21 -4.53 3.59
C ASP A 170 16.30 -5.52 4.38
N GLY A 171 16.45 -6.82 4.15
CA GLY A 171 15.76 -7.87 4.91
C GLY A 171 14.33 -8.14 4.44
N ALA A 172 14.08 -8.13 3.13
CA ALA A 172 12.74 -8.38 2.57
C ALA A 172 12.11 -9.70 3.05
N TYR A 173 12.90 -10.75 3.20
CA TYR A 173 12.43 -12.06 3.69
C TYR A 173 12.07 -12.00 5.17
N GLU A 174 12.95 -11.47 6.01
CA GLU A 174 12.75 -11.31 7.44
C GLU A 174 11.53 -10.44 7.75
N LEU A 175 11.32 -9.39 6.96
CA LEU A 175 10.15 -8.53 7.04
C LEU A 175 8.85 -9.31 6.79
N VAL A 176 8.79 -10.10 5.72
CA VAL A 176 7.59 -10.92 5.41
C VAL A 176 7.36 -11.96 6.50
N ASP A 177 8.41 -12.66 6.94
CA ASP A 177 8.31 -13.65 8.02
C ASP A 177 7.81 -13.03 9.33
N ARG A 178 8.30 -11.84 9.67
CA ARG A 178 7.89 -11.08 10.86
C ARG A 178 6.41 -10.73 10.82
N LEU A 179 5.89 -10.25 9.68
CA LEU A 179 4.48 -9.92 9.49
C LEU A 179 3.59 -11.17 9.51
N LEU A 180 4.04 -12.28 8.90
CA LEU A 180 3.30 -13.53 8.89
C LEU A 180 3.23 -14.20 10.27
N ALA A 181 4.22 -13.97 11.13
CA ALA A 181 4.21 -14.47 12.50
C ALA A 181 3.09 -13.87 13.37
N GLU A 182 2.54 -12.71 12.98
CA GLU A 182 1.49 -12.00 13.73
C GLU A 182 0.07 -12.40 13.35
N VAL A 183 -0.10 -13.11 12.22
CA VAL A 183 -1.43 -13.51 11.75
C VAL A 183 -1.71 -14.99 12.07
N PRO A 184 -2.91 -15.34 12.57
CA PRO A 184 -3.19 -16.70 13.02
C PRO A 184 -3.40 -17.65 11.84
N SER A 185 -3.41 -18.96 12.11
CA SER A 185 -3.78 -19.98 11.12
C SER A 185 -5.12 -19.67 10.46
N GLY A 186 -5.20 -19.88 9.14
CA GLY A 186 -6.37 -19.52 8.32
C GLY A 186 -6.31 -18.11 7.73
N SER A 187 -5.28 -17.33 8.07
CA SER A 187 -4.93 -16.06 7.42
C SER A 187 -4.39 -16.26 6.01
N TYR A 188 -4.31 -15.17 5.24
CA TYR A 188 -3.86 -15.19 3.85
C TYR A 188 -2.81 -14.10 3.61
N LEU A 189 -1.87 -14.39 2.70
CA LEU A 189 -0.98 -13.40 2.10
C LEU A 189 -1.42 -13.11 0.65
N MET A 190 -1.78 -11.86 0.37
CA MET A 190 -2.03 -11.34 -0.96
C MET A 190 -0.81 -10.51 -1.41
N LEU A 191 -0.05 -11.00 -2.38
CA LEU A 191 1.22 -10.40 -2.77
C LEU A 191 1.30 -10.23 -4.29
N SER A 192 1.86 -9.10 -4.72
CA SER A 192 2.31 -8.92 -6.10
C SER A 192 3.69 -8.28 -6.13
N HIS A 193 4.53 -8.75 -7.06
CA HIS A 193 5.92 -8.35 -7.18
C HIS A 193 6.27 -8.10 -8.65
N ALA A 194 7.04 -7.03 -8.91
CA ALA A 194 7.60 -6.80 -10.24
C ALA A 194 8.67 -7.88 -10.53
N THR A 195 8.66 -8.48 -11.71
CA THR A 195 9.67 -9.48 -12.07
C THR A 195 10.42 -9.09 -13.34
N ALA A 196 11.72 -9.39 -13.35
CA ALA A 196 12.60 -9.25 -14.49
C ALA A 196 12.50 -10.42 -15.47
N ASP A 197 11.85 -11.53 -15.11
CA ASP A 197 11.87 -12.79 -15.87
C ASP A 197 11.42 -12.64 -17.33
N PHE A 198 10.51 -11.70 -17.59
CA PHE A 198 9.94 -11.48 -18.93
C PHE A 198 10.66 -10.38 -19.72
N THR A 199 11.38 -9.47 -19.06
CA THR A 199 12.09 -8.35 -19.70
C THR A 199 13.32 -7.89 -18.91
N PRO A 200 14.37 -8.74 -18.80
CA PRO A 200 15.45 -8.53 -17.84
C PRO A 200 16.22 -7.22 -18.05
N LYS A 201 16.57 -6.90 -19.31
CA LYS A 201 17.31 -5.65 -19.64
C LYS A 201 16.54 -4.38 -19.23
N LYS A 202 15.23 -4.35 -19.46
CA LYS A 202 14.39 -3.20 -19.11
C LYS A 202 14.22 -3.07 -17.59
N SER A 203 14.15 -4.21 -16.89
CA SER A 203 14.04 -4.23 -15.44
C SER A 203 15.31 -3.75 -14.74
N GLU A 204 16.48 -4.11 -15.27
CA GLU A 204 17.78 -3.58 -14.79
C GLU A 204 17.85 -2.05 -14.95
N GLU A 205 17.48 -1.54 -16.13
CA GLU A 205 17.44 -0.10 -16.41
C GLU A 205 16.44 0.62 -15.49
N ALA A 206 15.22 0.08 -15.32
CA ALA A 206 14.21 0.67 -14.45
C ALA A 206 14.63 0.70 -12.97
N GLY A 207 15.22 -0.39 -12.45
CA GLY A 207 15.70 -0.45 -11.06
C GLY A 207 16.89 0.47 -10.75
N SER A 208 17.57 1.00 -11.77
CA SER A 208 18.57 2.06 -11.62
C SER A 208 17.94 3.46 -11.47
N CYS A 209 16.73 3.66 -11.99
CA CYS A 209 15.99 4.93 -11.92
C CYS A 209 15.14 5.07 -10.65
N THR A 210 14.68 3.96 -10.07
CA THR A 210 13.64 3.95 -9.02
C THR A 210 14.11 3.58 -7.62
N ARG A 211 15.42 3.36 -7.41
CA ARG A 211 15.93 3.17 -6.06
C ARG A 211 15.76 4.47 -5.27
N PRO A 212 14.96 4.49 -4.19
CA PRO A 212 14.87 5.67 -3.35
C PRO A 212 16.27 6.00 -2.83
N ALA A 213 16.59 7.30 -2.78
CA ALA A 213 17.73 7.75 -1.98
C ALA A 213 17.44 7.33 -0.53
N VAL A 214 18.38 6.59 0.05
CA VAL A 214 18.33 6.02 1.40
C VAL A 214 17.87 7.05 2.44
#